data_AF-A0A3M1HQQ4-F1
#
_entry.id   AF-A0A3M1HQQ4-F1
#
_cell.length_a   1.000
_cell.length_b   1.000
_cell.length_c   1.000
_cell.angle_alpha   90.00
_cell.angle_beta   90.00
_cell.angle_gamma   90.00
#
_symmetry.space_group_name_H-M   'P 1'
#
loop_
_entity.id
_entity.type
_entity.pdbx_description
1 polymer ?
#
loop_
_entity_poly.entity_id
_entity_poly.type
_entity_poly.pdbx_seq_one_letter_code
_entity_poly.pdbx_strand_id
1 'polypeptide(L)'
;HADGTLASTHPLPEFADVAPETVRKCIVTVLPPPVTDFIVPYIDIVHNRAAIEIQRGCTRGCRFCQAGMIFRPVRERPLDEVLAAVERIMESTGFEEISFLSLSSSDYSYIGELVEEVTARYGDKKLSIGLPSLRIESFSVDLMDRLEQGRRRSGFTFAPEAATDRLRDVINKPIATNLMLQTAHEVYSRGWTTIKMYFMIGHPTQTLEDVEAIARLAHEVLHIGRSYVGRKAKVRVGVSTLVPKPQTPFQWVPMEDEETLRAQQEHLRRRLRAQGIQLSLNDPRESLMEAFLSRGDRRLAAVVERAWRLGAQFDAWGDRFNWQAWQQAFVDTGLDMDWYARRERAVTETLPWDHLSVGVKKEFLIAEYQHSLQGAVVDDCRDHCFSCGIITQFRDQRREAQQVLGGDGSWGCPAFGRDAERQPVSPVPVPLYFNDEMSPDRQGQFAERVPQRRHRLISAEKVLER
;
A
#
# COMPACT_ATOMS: atom_id res chain seq x y z
N HIS A 1 -29.66 -11.33 -11.23
CA HIS A 1 -30.63 -12.14 -10.46
C HIS A 1 -31.64 -11.23 -9.77
N ALA A 2 -32.71 -11.79 -9.19
CA ALA A 2 -33.79 -11.00 -8.58
C ALA A 2 -33.32 -10.18 -7.36
N ASP A 3 -32.23 -10.59 -6.71
CA ASP A 3 -31.55 -9.88 -5.61
C ASP A 3 -30.63 -8.74 -6.07
N GLY A 4 -30.62 -8.42 -7.37
CA GLY A 4 -29.80 -7.39 -7.97
C GLY A 4 -28.36 -7.79 -8.30
N THR A 5 -27.92 -9.02 -8.00
CA THR A 5 -26.57 -9.51 -8.38
C THR A 5 -26.46 -9.76 -9.88
N LEU A 6 -25.24 -9.73 -10.43
CA LEU A 6 -25.01 -10.00 -11.85
C LEU A 6 -25.00 -11.51 -12.11
N ALA A 7 -25.63 -11.94 -13.21
CA ALA A 7 -25.52 -13.32 -13.67
C ALA A 7 -24.21 -13.53 -14.45
N SER A 8 -23.96 -12.64 -15.43
CA SER A 8 -22.78 -12.65 -16.28
C SER A 8 -22.52 -11.26 -16.86
N THR A 9 -21.33 -11.08 -17.44
CA THR A 9 -20.94 -9.87 -18.18
C THR A 9 -20.52 -10.26 -19.58
N HIS A 10 -21.10 -9.64 -20.59
CA HIS A 10 -20.78 -9.89 -21.99
C HIS A 10 -20.57 -8.56 -22.74
N PRO A 11 -19.74 -8.53 -23.79
CA PRO A 11 -19.78 -7.47 -24.78
C PRO A 11 -21.20 -7.28 -25.33
N LEU A 12 -21.55 -6.04 -25.69
CA LEU A 12 -22.82 -5.82 -26.39
C LEU A 12 -22.75 -6.47 -27.78
N PRO A 13 -23.87 -7.00 -28.31
CA PRO A 13 -23.88 -7.72 -29.59
C PRO A 13 -23.24 -6.92 -30.74
N GLU A 14 -23.46 -5.61 -30.80
CA GLU A 14 -22.90 -4.72 -31.81
C GLU A 14 -21.37 -4.53 -31.71
N PHE A 15 -20.76 -4.93 -30.60
CA PHE A 15 -19.32 -4.87 -30.36
C PHE A 15 -18.69 -6.26 -30.17
N ALA A 16 -19.43 -7.35 -30.39
CA ALA A 16 -18.96 -8.71 -30.11
C ALA A 16 -17.68 -9.08 -30.89
N ASP A 17 -17.49 -8.51 -32.08
CA ASP A 17 -16.32 -8.79 -32.93
C ASP A 17 -15.06 -8.02 -32.52
N VAL A 18 -15.18 -6.96 -31.71
CA VAL A 18 -14.07 -6.04 -31.37
C VAL A 18 -13.79 -5.94 -29.88
N ALA A 19 -14.81 -6.10 -29.03
CA ALA A 19 -14.70 -6.00 -27.59
C ALA A 19 -14.46 -7.39 -26.98
N PRO A 20 -13.33 -7.61 -26.28
CA PRO A 20 -13.06 -8.90 -25.66
C PRO A 20 -14.00 -9.13 -24.47
N GLU A 21 -14.31 -10.41 -24.20
CA GLU A 21 -15.06 -10.78 -22.98
C GLU A 21 -14.33 -10.38 -21.70
N THR A 22 -12.99 -10.42 -21.71
CA THR A 22 -12.14 -9.97 -20.62
C THR A 22 -11.16 -8.92 -21.11
N VAL A 23 -11.21 -7.72 -20.54
CA VAL A 23 -10.27 -6.64 -20.81
C VAL A 23 -9.04 -6.82 -19.92
N ARG A 24 -7.91 -7.15 -20.52
CA ARG A 24 -6.63 -7.26 -19.79
C ARG A 24 -5.93 -5.90 -19.75
N LYS A 25 -5.41 -5.52 -18.58
CA LYS A 25 -4.62 -4.29 -18.42
C LYS A 25 -3.41 -4.30 -19.35
N CYS A 26 -3.04 -3.12 -19.83
CA CYS A 26 -1.74 -2.90 -20.46
C CYS A 26 -0.68 -2.67 -19.39
N ILE A 27 0.52 -3.20 -19.62
CA ILE A 27 1.69 -2.89 -18.79
C ILE A 27 2.78 -2.28 -19.65
N VAL A 28 3.50 -1.34 -19.05
CA VAL A 28 4.78 -0.85 -19.56
C VAL A 28 5.83 -1.92 -19.27
N THR A 29 6.34 -2.60 -20.30
CA THR A 29 7.26 -3.74 -20.15
C THR A 29 8.56 -3.34 -19.43
N VAL A 30 9.20 -2.28 -19.91
CA VAL A 30 10.37 -1.60 -19.35
C VAL A 30 9.97 -0.15 -19.06
N LEU A 31 10.32 0.39 -17.89
CA LEU A 31 9.96 1.77 -17.55
C LEU A 31 10.58 2.74 -18.59
N PRO A 32 9.82 3.71 -19.12
CA PRO A 32 10.36 4.69 -20.07
C PRO A 32 11.44 5.53 -19.38
N PRO A 33 12.37 6.18 -20.10
CA PRO A 33 13.37 7.05 -19.47
C PRO A 33 12.74 8.08 -18.50
N PRO A 34 13.42 8.44 -17.39
CA PRO A 34 12.94 9.48 -16.49
C PRO A 34 12.73 10.80 -17.22
N VAL A 35 11.72 11.56 -16.81
CA VAL A 35 11.57 12.95 -17.25
C VAL A 35 12.67 13.77 -16.58
N THR A 36 13.50 14.43 -17.38
CA THR A 36 14.59 15.30 -16.89
C THR A 36 14.40 16.76 -17.24
N ASP A 37 13.62 17.04 -18.28
CA ASP A 37 13.37 18.39 -18.78
C ASP A 37 12.06 18.93 -18.21
N PHE A 38 12.12 19.43 -16.98
CA PHE A 38 10.95 19.98 -16.30
C PHE A 38 10.72 21.44 -16.67
N ILE A 39 9.45 21.83 -16.77
CA ILE A 39 9.06 23.23 -16.76
C ILE A 39 9.29 23.75 -15.34
N VAL A 40 10.22 24.70 -15.18
CA VAL A 40 10.49 25.36 -13.89
C VAL A 40 9.57 26.56 -13.75
N PRO A 41 8.57 26.53 -12.83
CA PRO A 41 7.65 27.63 -12.66
C PRO A 41 8.31 28.79 -11.91
N TYR A 42 7.96 30.03 -12.30
CA TYR A 42 8.38 31.26 -11.58
C TYR A 42 7.54 31.54 -10.32
N ILE A 43 6.68 30.60 -9.91
CA ILE A 43 5.83 30.69 -8.74
C ILE A 43 5.96 29.40 -7.92
N ASP A 44 5.69 29.47 -6.63
CA ASP A 44 5.55 28.26 -5.82
C ASP A 44 4.36 27.42 -6.29
N ILE A 45 4.59 26.12 -6.43
CA ILE A 45 3.59 25.13 -6.82
C ILE A 45 3.45 24.05 -5.75
N VAL A 46 2.30 23.36 -5.74
CA VAL A 46 1.94 22.34 -4.73
C VAL A 46 3.01 21.25 -4.58
N HIS A 47 3.72 20.93 -5.67
CA HIS A 47 4.85 20.01 -5.67
C HIS A 47 6.08 20.68 -6.27
N ASN A 48 6.69 21.61 -5.52
CA ASN A 48 7.90 22.30 -5.92
C ASN A 48 9.16 21.43 -5.73
N ARG A 49 9.24 20.32 -6.49
CA ARG A 49 10.34 19.36 -6.49
C ARG A 49 10.39 18.58 -7.80
N ALA A 50 11.58 18.16 -8.23
CA ALA A 50 11.71 17.18 -9.30
C ALA A 50 11.31 15.80 -8.80
N ALA A 51 10.82 14.93 -9.69
CA ALA A 51 10.38 13.60 -9.31
C ALA A 51 10.84 12.53 -10.30
N ILE A 52 11.42 11.44 -9.78
CA ILE A 52 11.91 10.31 -10.56
C ILE A 52 11.23 9.04 -10.04
N GLU A 53 10.45 8.35 -10.88
CA GLU A 53 9.86 7.07 -10.51
C GLU A 53 10.93 5.96 -10.53
N ILE A 54 11.43 5.54 -9.37
CA ILE A 54 12.50 4.53 -9.27
C ILE A 54 11.98 3.09 -9.38
N GLN A 55 10.71 2.87 -9.06
CA GLN A 55 10.07 1.56 -9.07
C GLN A 55 8.55 1.70 -9.26
N ARG A 56 7.96 0.82 -10.09
CA ARG A 56 6.51 0.69 -10.24
C ARG A 56 6.03 -0.67 -9.75
N GLY A 57 5.06 -0.68 -8.83
CA GLY A 57 4.51 -1.88 -8.22
C GLY A 57 5.05 -2.15 -6.80
N CYS A 58 4.45 -3.12 -6.12
CA CYS A 58 4.83 -3.54 -4.75
C CYS A 58 4.66 -5.06 -4.58
N THR A 59 5.57 -5.73 -3.88
CA THR A 59 5.57 -7.20 -3.69
C THR A 59 4.99 -7.69 -2.36
N ARG A 60 4.88 -6.82 -1.35
CA ARG A 60 4.47 -7.18 0.04
C ARG A 60 3.10 -7.82 0.22
N GLY A 61 2.21 -7.71 -0.78
CA GLY A 61 0.96 -8.48 -0.79
C GLY A 61 -0.06 -8.11 0.29
N CYS A 62 -0.09 -6.87 0.79
CA CYS A 62 -1.12 -6.42 1.73
C CYS A 62 -2.53 -6.61 1.16
N ARG A 63 -3.41 -7.29 1.89
CA ARG A 63 -4.70 -7.83 1.39
C ARG A 63 -5.79 -6.80 1.11
N PHE A 64 -5.61 -5.58 1.62
CA PHE A 64 -6.48 -4.43 1.34
C PHE A 64 -5.97 -3.55 0.20
N CYS A 65 -4.70 -3.67 -0.19
CA CYS A 65 -4.03 -2.67 -1.01
C CYS A 65 -4.27 -2.93 -2.51
N GLN A 66 -5.20 -2.18 -3.10
CA GLN A 66 -5.48 -2.26 -4.54
C GLN A 66 -4.23 -1.99 -5.38
N ALA A 67 -3.47 -0.94 -5.05
CA ALA A 67 -2.21 -0.61 -5.74
C ALA A 67 -1.21 -1.79 -5.72
N GLY A 68 -1.14 -2.53 -4.61
CA GLY A 68 -0.28 -3.71 -4.46
C GLY A 68 -0.66 -4.89 -5.36
N MET A 69 -1.91 -4.92 -5.87
CA MET A 69 -2.39 -5.93 -6.80
C MET A 69 -2.38 -5.44 -8.26
N ILE A 70 -2.96 -4.27 -8.52
CA ILE A 70 -3.15 -3.77 -9.90
C ILE A 70 -1.86 -3.30 -10.56
N PHE A 71 -0.84 -2.88 -9.80
CA PHE A 71 0.44 -2.43 -10.38
C PHE A 71 1.47 -3.55 -10.56
N ARG A 72 1.17 -4.81 -10.18
CA ARG A 72 2.06 -5.95 -10.45
C ARG A 72 2.28 -6.15 -11.96
N PRO A 73 3.46 -6.58 -12.43
CA PRO A 73 4.68 -6.91 -11.67
C PRO A 73 5.39 -5.66 -11.12
N VAL A 74 6.26 -5.88 -10.13
CA VAL A 74 7.25 -4.87 -9.75
C VAL A 74 8.27 -4.73 -10.87
N ARG A 75 8.57 -3.49 -11.26
CA ARG A 75 9.66 -3.13 -12.17
C ARG A 75 10.49 -2.04 -11.51
N GLU A 76 11.80 -2.22 -11.49
CA GLU A 76 12.76 -1.29 -10.91
C GLU A 76 13.60 -0.65 -12.02
N ARG A 77 14.06 0.58 -11.81
CA ARG A 77 15.06 1.20 -12.69
C ARG A 77 16.47 0.77 -12.32
N PRO A 78 17.38 0.60 -13.28
CA PRO A 78 18.81 0.53 -12.99
C PRO A 78 19.29 1.78 -12.24
N LEU A 79 20.25 1.60 -11.33
CA LEU A 79 20.79 2.69 -10.50
C LEU A 79 21.45 3.79 -11.35
N ASP A 80 22.22 3.39 -12.35
CA ASP A 80 22.91 4.29 -13.28
C ASP A 80 21.94 5.17 -14.09
N GLU A 81 20.81 4.61 -14.53
CA GLU A 81 19.73 5.37 -15.19
C GLU A 81 19.18 6.48 -14.25
N VAL A 82 18.96 6.14 -12.98
CA VAL A 82 18.44 7.10 -11.98
C VAL A 82 19.48 8.19 -11.68
N LEU A 83 20.75 7.83 -11.49
CA LEU A 83 21.83 8.79 -11.23
C LEU A 83 22.07 9.75 -12.41
N ALA A 84 22.02 9.24 -13.64
CA ALA A 84 22.11 10.08 -14.84
C ALA A 84 20.93 11.05 -14.96
N ALA A 85 19.72 10.61 -14.58
CA ALA A 85 18.56 11.49 -14.54
C ALA A 85 18.69 12.59 -13.49
N VAL A 86 19.17 12.26 -12.29
CA VAL A 86 19.47 13.24 -11.24
C VAL A 86 20.44 14.31 -11.75
N GLU A 87 21.54 13.90 -12.39
CA GLU A 87 22.53 14.83 -12.93
C GLU A 87 21.92 15.81 -13.95
N ARG A 88 21.20 15.30 -14.96
CA ARG A 88 20.55 16.16 -15.96
C ARG A 88 19.56 17.14 -15.36
N ILE A 89 18.75 16.69 -14.39
CA ILE A 89 17.77 17.55 -13.70
C ILE A 89 18.48 18.68 -12.97
N MET A 90 19.56 18.36 -12.25
CA MET A 90 20.31 19.37 -11.51
C MET A 90 20.98 20.39 -12.43
N GLU A 91 21.43 19.99 -13.62
CA GLU A 91 22.00 20.88 -14.62
C GLU A 91 20.95 21.79 -15.28
N SER A 92 19.73 21.30 -15.51
CA SER A 92 18.73 21.99 -16.32
C SER A 92 17.70 22.81 -15.54
N THR A 93 17.45 22.49 -14.26
CA THR A 93 16.30 23.05 -13.51
C THR A 93 16.65 23.87 -12.27
N GLY A 94 17.77 23.57 -11.61
CA GLY A 94 18.10 24.16 -10.31
C GLY A 94 17.18 23.76 -9.15
N PHE A 95 16.39 22.69 -9.26
CA PHE A 95 15.56 22.21 -8.14
C PHE A 95 16.39 21.90 -6.89
N GLU A 96 15.88 22.33 -5.73
CA GLU A 96 16.50 22.05 -4.43
C GLU A 96 16.01 20.73 -3.80
N GLU A 97 15.04 20.06 -4.42
CA GLU A 97 14.50 18.76 -3.99
C GLU A 97 14.24 17.82 -5.17
N ILE A 98 14.73 16.59 -5.05
CA ILE A 98 14.39 15.44 -5.90
C ILE A 98 13.63 14.42 -5.06
N SER A 99 12.49 13.98 -5.55
CA SER A 99 11.69 12.93 -4.94
C SER A 99 11.78 11.62 -5.72
N PHE A 100 12.19 10.55 -5.05
CA PHE A 100 12.21 9.21 -5.64
C PHE A 100 10.85 8.53 -5.43
N LEU A 101 10.02 8.52 -6.47
CA LEU A 101 8.65 8.02 -6.41
C LEU A 101 8.61 6.50 -6.53
N SER A 102 7.86 5.86 -5.64
CA SER A 102 7.44 4.46 -5.77
C SER A 102 6.28 4.15 -4.80
N LEU A 103 5.73 2.93 -4.89
CA LEU A 103 4.77 2.43 -3.89
C LEU A 103 5.44 1.96 -2.59
N SER A 104 6.76 1.72 -2.60
CA SER A 104 7.53 1.28 -1.44
C SER A 104 9.01 1.55 -1.69
N SER A 105 9.49 2.76 -1.36
CA SER A 105 10.81 3.23 -1.81
C SER A 105 11.95 2.50 -1.11
N SER A 106 11.69 2.02 0.11
CA SER A 106 12.60 1.17 0.87
C SER A 106 12.77 -0.23 0.28
N ASP A 107 11.85 -0.67 -0.59
CA ASP A 107 11.93 -1.98 -1.24
C ASP A 107 12.73 -1.96 -2.55
N TYR A 108 13.08 -0.77 -3.07
CA TYR A 108 13.93 -0.62 -4.25
C TYR A 108 15.33 -1.17 -3.98
N SER A 109 15.83 -2.04 -4.86
CA SER A 109 17.05 -2.83 -4.59
C SER A 109 18.29 -1.98 -4.36
N TYR A 110 18.34 -0.78 -4.94
CA TYR A 110 19.48 0.13 -4.89
C TYR A 110 19.25 1.35 -3.99
N ILE A 111 18.24 1.36 -3.11
CA ILE A 111 17.87 2.57 -2.37
C ILE A 111 19.01 3.13 -1.49
N GLY A 112 19.77 2.26 -0.83
CA GLY A 112 20.89 2.67 0.01
C GLY A 112 22.02 3.31 -0.80
N GLU A 113 22.42 2.64 -1.89
CA GLU A 113 23.46 3.11 -2.82
C GLU A 113 23.05 4.41 -3.52
N LEU A 114 21.79 4.50 -3.97
CA LEU A 114 21.22 5.70 -4.58
C LEU A 114 21.32 6.92 -3.66
N VAL A 115 20.88 6.78 -2.41
CA VAL A 115 20.93 7.90 -1.46
C VAL A 115 22.38 8.27 -1.12
N GLU A 116 23.26 7.29 -0.97
CA GLU A 116 24.69 7.50 -0.71
C GLU A 116 25.36 8.29 -1.84
N GLU A 117 25.20 7.84 -3.08
CA GLU A 117 25.77 8.48 -4.27
C GLU A 117 25.23 9.89 -4.48
N VAL A 118 23.92 10.10 -4.33
CA VAL A 118 23.32 11.43 -4.51
C VAL A 118 23.78 12.38 -3.40
N THR A 119 23.86 11.91 -2.15
CA THR A 119 24.35 12.71 -1.03
C THR A 119 25.82 13.06 -1.19
N ALA A 120 26.66 12.13 -1.64
CA ALA A 120 28.08 12.37 -1.88
C ALA A 120 28.31 13.41 -3.00
N ARG A 121 27.51 13.40 -4.06
CA ARG A 121 27.66 14.33 -5.20
C ARG A 121 27.02 15.71 -4.98
N TYR A 122 25.91 15.78 -4.24
CA TYR A 122 25.08 16.98 -4.14
C TYR A 122 24.81 17.46 -2.71
N GLY A 123 25.38 16.82 -1.69
CA GLY A 123 25.20 17.21 -0.28
C GLY A 123 25.65 18.64 0.01
N ASP A 124 26.81 19.05 -0.52
CA ASP A 124 27.33 20.42 -0.39
C ASP A 124 26.47 21.46 -1.14
N LYS A 125 25.74 21.02 -2.17
CA LYS A 125 24.79 21.83 -2.93
C LYS A 125 23.42 21.92 -2.27
N LYS A 126 23.26 21.37 -1.05
CA LYS A 126 22.01 21.37 -0.28
C LYS A 126 20.83 20.77 -1.05
N LEU A 127 21.07 19.76 -1.89
CA LEU A 127 19.98 19.03 -2.56
C LEU A 127 19.15 18.21 -1.55
N SER A 128 17.84 18.17 -1.71
CA SER A 128 16.91 17.38 -0.90
C SER A 128 16.52 16.11 -1.57
N ILE A 129 16.44 15.04 -0.78
CA ILE A 129 15.94 13.76 -1.25
C ILE A 129 14.63 13.48 -0.52
N GLY A 130 13.53 13.50 -1.28
CA GLY A 130 12.20 13.12 -0.81
C GLY A 130 11.92 11.65 -1.09
N LEU A 131 11.79 10.82 -0.06
CA LEU A 131 11.33 9.44 -0.18
C LEU A 131 9.87 9.31 0.29
N PRO A 132 8.88 9.46 -0.60
CA PRO A 132 7.51 9.09 -0.28
C PRO A 132 7.41 7.59 -0.01
N SER A 133 6.49 7.19 0.86
CA SER A 133 6.12 5.78 1.08
C SER A 133 7.23 4.92 1.70
N LEU A 134 7.80 5.36 2.83
CA LEU A 134 8.76 4.59 3.63
C LEU A 134 8.08 3.52 4.47
N ARG A 135 8.56 2.27 4.39
CA ARG A 135 8.19 1.18 5.30
C ARG A 135 9.28 0.97 6.34
N ILE A 136 8.84 0.65 7.56
CA ILE A 136 9.74 0.43 8.71
C ILE A 136 10.61 -0.83 8.50
N GLU A 137 10.08 -1.89 7.89
CA GLU A 137 10.76 -3.20 7.85
C GLU A 137 11.97 -3.26 6.92
N SER A 138 12.04 -2.40 5.91
CA SER A 138 13.06 -2.42 4.85
C SER A 138 14.02 -1.24 4.92
N PHE A 139 13.84 -0.34 5.88
CA PHE A 139 14.51 0.96 5.90
C PHE A 139 15.27 1.17 7.20
N SER A 140 16.57 1.45 7.14
CA SER A 140 17.39 1.74 8.32
C SER A 140 17.22 3.19 8.78
N VAL A 141 17.26 3.43 10.09
CA VAL A 141 17.22 4.80 10.62
C VAL A 141 18.51 5.57 10.25
N ASP A 142 19.62 4.87 10.00
CA ASP A 142 20.84 5.46 9.43
C ASP A 142 20.60 6.12 8.09
N LEU A 143 19.78 5.52 7.22
CA LEU A 143 19.43 6.10 5.94
C LEU A 143 18.59 7.38 6.12
N MET A 144 17.68 7.42 7.11
CA MET A 144 16.96 8.65 7.44
C MET A 144 17.88 9.76 7.98
N ASP A 145 18.85 9.41 8.81
CA ASP A 145 19.81 10.41 9.30
C ASP A 145 20.59 11.03 8.15
N ARG A 146 21.03 10.22 7.16
CA ARG A 146 21.68 10.73 5.95
C ARG A 146 20.76 11.67 5.16
N LEU A 147 19.49 11.33 4.99
CA LEU A 147 18.51 12.16 4.26
C LEU A 147 18.22 13.50 4.94
N GLU A 148 18.31 13.56 6.27
CA GLU A 148 17.98 14.75 7.06
C GLU A 148 19.22 15.59 7.44
N GLN A 149 20.43 15.19 7.01
CA GLN A 149 21.65 16.00 7.18
C GLN A 149 21.48 17.38 6.53
N GLY A 150 21.58 18.44 7.33
CA GLY A 150 21.46 19.82 6.87
C GLY A 150 20.03 20.38 6.79
N ARG A 151 19.00 19.65 7.26
CA ARG A 151 17.60 20.11 7.27
C ARG A 151 16.89 19.96 8.61
N ARG A 152 15.71 20.59 8.69
CA ARG A 152 14.77 20.40 9.79
C ARG A 152 14.08 19.04 9.63
N ARG A 153 14.49 18.08 10.47
CA ARG A 153 13.85 16.76 10.61
C ARG A 153 12.34 16.84 10.56
N SER A 154 11.77 16.27 9.51
CA SER A 154 10.33 16.09 9.39
C SER A 154 9.85 15.01 10.38
N GLY A 155 8.53 14.86 10.56
CA GLY A 155 8.02 13.80 11.42
C GLY A 155 8.20 12.42 10.79
N PHE A 156 8.77 11.46 11.52
CA PHE A 156 8.97 10.08 11.06
C PHE A 156 7.62 9.37 10.95
N THR A 157 7.35 8.63 9.87
CA THR A 157 6.05 8.00 9.64
C THR A 157 6.10 6.49 9.78
N PHE A 158 5.21 5.96 10.62
CA PHE A 158 4.84 4.56 10.72
C PHE A 158 3.49 4.36 10.03
N ALA A 159 3.43 3.40 9.12
CA ALA A 159 2.17 2.88 8.60
C ALA A 159 2.08 1.42 9.05
N PRO A 160 1.49 1.13 10.22
CA PRO A 160 1.21 -0.23 10.68
C PRO A 160 -0.17 -0.75 10.26
N GLU A 161 -1.13 0.15 9.96
CA GLU A 161 -2.49 -0.12 9.46
C GLU A 161 -3.41 -0.88 10.44
N ALA A 162 -2.84 -1.67 11.35
CA ALA A 162 -3.46 -2.31 12.49
C ALA A 162 -2.50 -2.26 13.69
N ALA A 163 -3.03 -2.31 14.92
CA ALA A 163 -2.23 -2.13 16.13
C ALA A 163 -1.80 -3.45 16.81
N THR A 164 -2.56 -4.53 16.65
CA THR A 164 -2.19 -5.87 17.14
C THR A 164 -1.39 -6.63 16.09
N ASP A 165 -0.51 -7.53 16.54
CA ASP A 165 0.22 -8.42 15.65
C ASP A 165 -0.74 -9.31 14.86
N ARG A 166 -1.76 -9.86 15.54
CA ARG A 166 -2.85 -10.63 14.94
C ARG A 166 -3.52 -9.94 13.76
N LEU A 167 -3.99 -8.70 13.94
CA LEU A 167 -4.71 -8.02 12.86
C LEU A 167 -3.77 -7.58 11.72
N ARG A 168 -2.49 -7.34 12.04
CA ARG A 168 -1.43 -7.15 11.03
C ARG A 168 -1.19 -8.41 10.20
N ASP A 169 -1.33 -9.60 10.78
CA ASP A 169 -1.24 -10.88 10.08
C ASP A 169 -2.45 -11.09 9.16
N VAL A 170 -3.66 -10.73 9.62
CA VAL A 170 -4.90 -10.77 8.81
C VAL A 170 -4.75 -9.94 7.55
N ILE A 171 -4.18 -8.73 7.63
CA ILE A 171 -3.98 -7.86 6.46
C ILE A 171 -2.72 -8.16 5.65
N ASN A 172 -1.96 -9.19 6.03
CA ASN A 172 -0.66 -9.57 5.47
C ASN A 172 0.37 -8.44 5.49
N LYS A 173 0.52 -7.81 6.65
CA LYS A 173 1.54 -6.78 6.93
C LYS A 173 2.23 -7.07 8.27
N PRO A 174 3.06 -8.12 8.35
CA PRO A 174 3.49 -8.73 9.60
C PRO A 174 4.60 -7.96 10.32
N ILE A 175 4.37 -6.68 10.64
CA ILE A 175 5.31 -5.85 11.40
C ILE A 175 5.15 -6.16 12.89
N ALA A 176 6.22 -6.57 13.56
CA ALA A 176 6.16 -6.85 14.99
C ALA A 176 6.03 -5.61 15.87
N THR A 177 5.15 -5.68 16.87
CA THR A 177 4.94 -4.58 17.83
C THR A 177 6.26 -4.16 18.47
N ASN A 178 7.06 -5.14 18.91
CA ASN A 178 8.38 -4.92 19.47
C ASN A 178 9.32 -4.20 18.48
N LEU A 179 9.33 -4.57 17.20
CA LEU A 179 10.14 -3.92 16.18
C LEU A 179 9.74 -2.45 16.00
N MET A 180 8.45 -2.14 16.02
CA MET A 180 7.98 -0.75 15.96
C MET A 180 8.42 0.06 17.19
N LEU A 181 8.33 -0.52 18.39
CA LEU A 181 8.78 0.14 19.62
C LEU A 181 10.30 0.34 19.63
N GLN A 182 11.08 -0.65 19.18
CA GLN A 182 12.53 -0.53 18.99
C GLN A 182 12.87 0.58 17.99
N THR A 183 12.16 0.64 16.86
CA THR A 183 12.32 1.71 15.88
C THR A 183 11.98 3.08 16.50
N ALA A 184 10.96 3.16 17.35
CA ALA A 184 10.62 4.40 18.06
C ALA A 184 11.75 4.85 19.00
N HIS A 185 12.38 3.93 19.74
CA HIS A 185 13.56 4.22 20.56
C HIS A 185 14.69 4.80 19.70
N GLU A 186 14.97 4.17 18.56
CA GLU A 186 16.02 4.61 17.65
C GLU A 186 15.74 6.01 17.08
N VAL A 187 14.54 6.23 16.56
CA VAL A 187 14.10 7.51 15.98
C VAL A 187 14.18 8.64 17.00
N TYR A 188 13.65 8.44 18.22
CA TYR A 188 13.67 9.49 19.24
C TYR A 188 15.06 9.72 19.83
N SER A 189 15.88 8.69 20.01
CA SER A 189 17.25 8.83 20.53
C SER A 189 18.14 9.65 19.61
N ARG A 190 17.89 9.61 18.30
CA ARG A 190 18.59 10.42 17.30
C ARG A 190 18.06 11.85 17.23
N GLY A 191 16.97 12.20 17.92
CA GLY A 191 16.50 13.57 18.12
C GLY A 191 15.31 14.00 17.27
N TRP A 192 14.60 13.07 16.60
CA TRP A 192 13.28 13.37 16.07
C TRP A 192 12.32 13.71 17.21
N THR A 193 11.42 14.66 16.99
CA THR A 193 10.43 15.06 18.01
C THR A 193 9.02 14.58 17.69
N THR A 194 8.81 13.98 16.52
CA THR A 194 7.45 13.62 16.07
C THR A 194 7.47 12.30 15.32
N ILE A 195 6.64 11.36 15.77
CA ILE A 195 6.27 10.16 15.03
C ILE A 195 4.81 10.29 14.56
N LYS A 196 4.53 9.94 13.32
CA LYS A 196 3.18 9.84 12.74
C LYS A 196 2.84 8.37 12.59
N MET A 197 1.62 7.96 12.91
CA MET A 197 1.16 6.59 12.84
C MET A 197 -0.17 6.53 12.09
N TYR A 198 -0.25 5.72 11.06
CA TYR A 198 -1.48 5.54 10.27
C TYR A 198 -2.09 4.15 10.51
N PHE A 199 -3.33 4.14 10.97
CA PHE A 199 -4.12 2.94 11.22
C PHE A 199 -5.38 2.94 10.36
N MET A 200 -5.98 1.76 10.22
CA MET A 200 -7.33 1.59 9.70
C MET A 200 -8.19 0.88 10.75
N ILE A 201 -9.50 1.16 10.72
CA ILE A 201 -10.53 0.42 11.47
C ILE A 201 -11.60 -0.13 10.52
N GLY A 202 -12.35 -1.13 10.96
CA GLY A 202 -13.30 -1.89 10.14
C GLY A 202 -12.63 -3.05 9.39
N HIS A 203 -11.52 -3.58 9.92
CA HIS A 203 -10.85 -4.75 9.33
C HIS A 203 -11.67 -6.03 9.54
N PRO A 204 -11.53 -7.02 8.64
CA PRO A 204 -12.08 -8.36 8.88
C PRO A 204 -11.55 -8.93 10.19
N THR A 205 -12.41 -9.59 10.97
CA THR A 205 -12.07 -10.18 12.30
C THR A 205 -11.64 -9.17 13.37
N GLN A 206 -11.78 -7.86 13.15
CA GLN A 206 -11.42 -6.85 14.13
C GLN A 206 -12.31 -6.94 15.37
N THR A 207 -11.70 -6.80 16.54
CA THR A 207 -12.39 -6.71 17.82
C THR A 207 -12.20 -5.32 18.43
N LEU A 208 -12.95 -5.00 19.49
CA LEU A 208 -12.75 -3.75 20.24
C LEU A 208 -11.36 -3.69 20.89
N GLU A 209 -10.78 -4.84 21.25
CA GLU A 209 -9.44 -4.93 21.82
C GLU A 209 -8.37 -4.48 20.81
N ASP A 210 -8.56 -4.78 19.51
CA ASP A 210 -7.67 -4.30 18.45
C ASP A 210 -7.76 -2.77 18.29
N VAL A 211 -8.94 -2.19 18.51
CA VAL A 211 -9.14 -0.72 18.48
C VAL A 211 -8.48 -0.08 19.70
N GLU A 212 -8.65 -0.65 20.89
CA GLU A 212 -7.98 -0.18 22.11
C GLU A 212 -6.45 -0.27 21.98
N ALA A 213 -5.93 -1.29 21.30
CA ALA A 213 -4.51 -1.45 21.05
C ALA A 213 -3.91 -0.27 20.26
N ILE A 214 -4.67 0.40 19.39
CA ILE A 214 -4.23 1.63 18.71
C ILE A 214 -3.87 2.70 19.74
N ALA A 215 -4.74 2.88 20.73
CA ALA A 215 -4.52 3.87 21.78
C ALA A 215 -3.31 3.50 22.66
N ARG A 216 -3.20 2.24 23.08
CA ARG A 216 -2.08 1.76 23.88
C ARG A 216 -0.75 1.95 23.17
N LEU A 217 -0.64 1.52 21.92
CA LEU A 217 0.59 1.64 21.14
C LEU A 217 1.00 3.11 20.95
N ALA A 218 0.05 4.01 20.69
CA ALA A 218 0.34 5.44 20.58
C ALA A 218 0.86 6.05 21.89
N HIS A 219 0.31 5.65 23.05
CA HIS A 219 0.79 6.07 24.37
C HIS A 219 2.17 5.51 24.69
N GLU A 220 2.44 4.25 24.35
CA GLU A 220 3.78 3.64 24.51
C GLU A 220 4.82 4.36 23.66
N VAL A 221 4.54 4.62 22.39
CA VAL A 221 5.44 5.39 21.51
C VAL A 221 5.65 6.82 22.06
N LEU A 222 4.63 7.46 22.61
CA LEU A 222 4.78 8.76 23.25
C LEU A 222 5.62 8.68 24.53
N HIS A 223 5.44 7.64 25.33
CA HIS A 223 6.22 7.41 26.55
C HIS A 223 7.71 7.25 26.22
N ILE A 224 8.03 6.45 25.20
CA ILE A 224 9.38 6.33 24.63
C ILE A 224 9.88 7.71 24.19
N GLY A 225 9.10 8.46 23.41
CA GLY A 225 9.54 9.79 22.98
C GLY A 225 9.83 10.74 24.15
N ARG A 226 9.03 10.69 25.22
CA ARG A 226 9.22 11.53 26.41
C ARG A 226 10.49 11.18 27.18
N SER A 227 10.94 9.93 27.17
CA SER A 227 12.19 9.56 27.84
C SER A 227 13.43 10.14 27.15
N TYR A 228 13.37 10.39 25.84
CA TYR A 228 14.49 10.99 25.08
C TYR A 228 14.39 12.51 24.91
N VAL A 229 13.22 13.04 24.53
CA VAL A 229 13.06 14.47 24.15
C VAL A 229 12.04 15.22 25.03
N GLY A 230 11.62 14.62 26.14
CA GLY A 230 10.71 15.23 27.11
C GLY A 230 9.37 15.65 26.49
N ARG A 231 8.85 16.81 26.89
CA ARG A 231 7.55 17.33 26.43
C ARG A 231 7.54 17.75 24.95
N LYS A 232 8.69 17.71 24.25
CA LYS A 232 8.76 17.96 22.81
C LYS A 232 8.24 16.78 21.99
N ALA A 233 8.19 15.58 22.57
CA ALA A 233 7.67 14.38 21.91
C ALA A 233 6.21 14.55 21.48
N LYS A 234 5.93 14.21 20.22
CA LYS A 234 4.59 14.23 19.65
C LYS A 234 4.32 12.93 18.89
N VAL A 235 3.13 12.39 19.05
CA VAL A 235 2.60 11.28 18.26
C VAL A 235 1.38 11.78 17.50
N ARG A 236 1.40 11.69 16.17
CA ARG A 236 0.24 12.00 15.33
C ARG A 236 -0.39 10.71 14.86
N VAL A 237 -1.62 10.43 15.27
CA VAL A 237 -2.35 9.21 14.91
C VAL A 237 -3.38 9.58 13.86
N GLY A 238 -3.26 9.03 12.66
CA GLY A 238 -4.31 9.05 11.65
C GLY A 238 -5.03 7.71 11.64
N VAL A 239 -6.36 7.71 11.70
CA VAL A 239 -7.16 6.49 11.60
C VAL A 239 -8.18 6.67 10.49
N SER A 240 -8.07 5.83 9.45
CA SER A 240 -9.03 5.77 8.35
C SER A 240 -9.95 4.54 8.47
N THR A 241 -10.99 4.47 7.66
CA THR A 241 -11.83 3.28 7.54
C THR A 241 -11.27 2.36 6.46
N LEU A 242 -11.28 1.05 6.70
CA LEU A 242 -11.03 0.08 5.63
C LEU A 242 -12.17 0.16 4.61
N VAL A 243 -11.83 0.52 3.38
CA VAL A 243 -12.75 0.46 2.24
C VAL A 243 -12.38 -0.75 1.38
N PRO A 244 -13.22 -1.80 1.31
CA PRO A 244 -12.98 -2.94 0.44
C PRO A 244 -12.87 -2.51 -1.03
N LYS A 245 -11.79 -2.93 -1.71
CA LYS A 245 -11.51 -2.53 -3.10
C LYS A 245 -11.61 -3.69 -4.08
N PRO A 246 -12.12 -3.46 -5.30
CA PRO A 246 -12.01 -4.42 -6.40
C PRO A 246 -10.58 -4.93 -6.58
N GLN A 247 -10.46 -6.19 -7.00
CA GLN A 247 -9.17 -6.83 -7.34
C GLN A 247 -8.20 -6.90 -6.16
N THR A 248 -8.73 -6.93 -4.94
CA THR A 248 -8.00 -7.22 -3.70
C THR A 248 -8.54 -8.49 -3.05
N PRO A 249 -7.76 -9.17 -2.21
CA PRO A 249 -8.28 -10.28 -1.41
C PRO A 249 -9.46 -9.87 -0.51
N PHE A 250 -9.57 -8.60 -0.13
CA PHE A 250 -10.72 -8.10 0.64
C PHE A 250 -11.90 -7.63 -0.22
N GLN A 251 -11.93 -7.87 -1.53
CA GLN A 251 -13.05 -7.42 -2.37
C GLN A 251 -14.42 -8.04 -2.00
N TRP A 252 -14.42 -9.12 -1.22
CA TRP A 252 -15.63 -9.82 -0.77
C TRP A 252 -16.13 -9.40 0.61
N VAL A 253 -15.30 -8.68 1.38
CA VAL A 253 -15.67 -8.31 2.75
C VAL A 253 -16.64 -7.12 2.73
N PRO A 254 -17.62 -7.08 3.64
CA PRO A 254 -18.46 -5.91 3.81
C PRO A 254 -17.63 -4.75 4.37
N MET A 255 -18.04 -3.52 4.05
CA MET A 255 -17.58 -2.36 4.81
C MET A 255 -18.30 -2.35 6.16
N GLU A 256 -17.58 -2.02 7.23
CA GLU A 256 -18.11 -1.93 8.59
C GLU A 256 -19.23 -0.90 8.71
N ASP A 257 -20.17 -1.16 9.63
CA ASP A 257 -21.31 -0.29 9.83
C ASP A 257 -20.95 1.08 10.42
N GLU A 258 -21.64 2.12 9.96
CA GLU A 258 -21.39 3.50 10.40
C GLU A 258 -21.55 3.69 11.91
N GLU A 259 -22.53 3.05 12.53
CA GLU A 259 -22.72 3.12 13.98
C GLU A 259 -21.49 2.55 14.71
N THR A 260 -21.02 1.37 14.29
CA THR A 260 -19.81 0.72 14.81
C THR A 260 -18.58 1.59 14.60
N LEU A 261 -18.39 2.13 13.39
CA LEU A 261 -17.27 3.01 13.07
C LEU A 261 -17.28 4.27 13.93
N ARG A 262 -18.44 4.91 14.12
CA ARG A 262 -18.58 6.09 14.98
C ARG A 262 -18.29 5.76 16.44
N ALA A 263 -18.74 4.60 16.93
CA ALA A 263 -18.45 4.15 18.29
C ALA A 263 -16.94 3.90 18.50
N GLN A 264 -16.26 3.25 17.54
CA GLN A 264 -14.81 3.04 17.56
C GLN A 264 -14.03 4.36 17.49
N GLN A 265 -14.46 5.29 16.62
CA GLN A 265 -13.87 6.62 16.53
C GLN A 265 -14.02 7.40 17.84
N GLU A 266 -15.18 7.35 18.48
CA GLU A 266 -15.42 8.03 19.75
C GLU A 266 -14.64 7.39 20.91
N HIS A 267 -14.51 6.07 20.88
CA HIS A 267 -13.60 5.35 21.78
C HIS A 267 -12.17 5.88 21.65
N LEU A 268 -11.63 5.96 20.44
CA LEU A 268 -10.29 6.51 20.19
C LEU A 268 -10.14 7.97 20.60
N ARG A 269 -11.15 8.83 20.34
CA ARG A 269 -11.13 10.24 20.79
C ARG A 269 -10.96 10.35 22.30
N ARG A 270 -11.67 9.51 23.06
CA ARG A 270 -11.59 9.49 24.53
C ARG A 270 -10.23 8.97 25.00
N ARG A 271 -9.74 7.86 24.44
CA ARG A 271 -8.50 7.19 24.88
C ARG A 271 -7.23 7.94 24.48
N LEU A 272 -7.26 8.68 23.37
CA LEU A 272 -6.11 9.44 22.84
C LEU A 272 -6.12 10.92 23.25
N ARG A 273 -7.01 11.34 24.16
CA ARG A 273 -7.03 12.70 24.70
C ARG A 273 -5.84 12.91 25.65
N ALA A 274 -4.67 13.18 25.10
CA ALA A 274 -3.45 13.40 25.86
C ALA A 274 -2.54 14.47 25.25
N GLN A 275 -1.82 15.20 26.11
CA GLN A 275 -0.83 16.19 25.66
C GLN A 275 0.29 15.49 24.88
N GLY A 276 0.51 15.91 23.63
CA GLY A 276 1.50 15.32 22.74
C GLY A 276 0.91 14.28 21.77
N ILE A 277 -0.37 13.92 21.90
CA ILE A 277 -1.07 13.11 20.88
C ILE A 277 -1.99 14.01 20.06
N GLN A 278 -1.93 13.85 18.74
CA GLN A 278 -2.88 14.47 17.81
C GLN A 278 -3.59 13.34 17.05
N LEU A 279 -4.92 13.29 17.13
CA LEU A 279 -5.73 12.32 16.42
C LEU A 279 -6.38 12.97 15.18
N SER A 280 -6.33 12.29 14.04
CA SER A 280 -7.04 12.61 12.81
C SER A 280 -7.91 11.43 12.41
N LEU A 281 -9.17 11.67 12.12
CA LEU A 281 -10.16 10.66 11.73
C LEU A 281 -10.82 11.09 10.42
N ASN A 282 -11.10 10.15 9.54
CA ASN A 282 -11.94 10.36 8.37
C ASN A 282 -13.44 10.33 8.73
N ASP A 283 -14.28 10.97 7.92
CA ASP A 283 -15.73 10.84 8.06
C ASP A 283 -16.18 9.48 7.52
N PRO A 284 -16.90 8.63 8.30
CA PRO A 284 -17.45 7.37 7.80
C PRO A 284 -18.32 7.53 6.54
N ARG A 285 -18.95 8.69 6.33
CA ARG A 285 -19.77 8.98 5.14
C ARG A 285 -18.94 9.10 3.87
N GLU A 286 -17.76 9.70 3.96
CA GLU A 286 -16.81 9.76 2.84
C GLU A 286 -16.34 8.36 2.47
N SER A 287 -16.06 7.52 3.47
CA SER A 287 -15.71 6.10 3.26
C SER A 287 -16.83 5.31 2.61
N LEU A 288 -18.09 5.56 2.98
CA LEU A 288 -19.26 4.92 2.37
C LEU A 288 -19.38 5.33 0.90
N MET A 289 -19.16 6.60 0.59
CA MET A 289 -19.10 7.10 -0.78
C MET A 289 -18.00 6.42 -1.59
N GLU A 290 -16.79 6.36 -1.04
CA GLU A 290 -15.67 5.67 -1.66
C GLU A 290 -15.98 4.17 -1.89
N ALA A 291 -16.63 3.52 -0.93
CA ALA A 291 -17.01 2.13 -0.97
C ALA A 291 -18.01 1.81 -2.08
N PHE A 292 -19.13 2.55 -2.18
CA PHE A 292 -20.10 2.28 -3.24
C PHE A 292 -19.56 2.68 -4.61
N LEU A 293 -18.84 3.79 -4.74
CA LEU A 293 -18.28 4.22 -6.04
C LEU A 293 -17.24 3.22 -6.56
N SER A 294 -16.39 2.70 -5.69
CA SER A 294 -15.36 1.73 -6.10
C SER A 294 -15.91 0.34 -6.40
N ARG A 295 -17.04 -0.06 -5.81
CA ARG A 295 -17.65 -1.39 -6.00
C ARG A 295 -18.95 -1.39 -6.80
N GLY A 296 -19.22 -0.27 -7.47
CA GLY A 296 -20.39 -0.07 -8.31
C GLY A 296 -20.41 -0.93 -9.56
N ASP A 297 -21.62 -1.14 -10.09
CA ASP A 297 -21.83 -1.59 -11.46
C ASP A 297 -22.37 -0.43 -12.32
N ARG A 298 -22.74 -0.73 -13.57
CA ARG A 298 -23.23 0.27 -14.54
C ARG A 298 -24.43 1.07 -14.02
N ARG A 299 -25.23 0.57 -13.07
CA ARG A 299 -26.38 1.30 -12.52
C ARG A 299 -25.96 2.55 -11.74
N LEU A 300 -24.76 2.56 -11.16
CA LEU A 300 -24.26 3.75 -10.45
C LEU A 300 -23.99 4.94 -11.37
N ALA A 301 -23.90 4.76 -12.68
CA ALA A 301 -23.77 5.89 -13.60
C ALA A 301 -24.94 6.89 -13.45
N ALA A 302 -26.17 6.37 -13.29
CA ALA A 302 -27.36 7.20 -13.07
C ALA A 302 -27.31 7.94 -11.72
N VAL A 303 -26.77 7.29 -10.68
CA VAL A 303 -26.58 7.92 -9.36
C VAL A 303 -25.58 9.06 -9.44
N VAL A 304 -24.42 8.83 -10.06
CA VAL A 304 -23.36 9.84 -10.20
C VAL A 304 -23.89 11.04 -11.00
N GLU A 305 -24.57 10.80 -12.11
CA GLU A 305 -25.18 11.88 -12.90
C GLU A 305 -26.21 12.64 -12.07
N ARG A 306 -27.08 11.94 -11.34
CA ARG A 306 -28.12 12.56 -10.52
C ARG A 306 -27.54 13.38 -9.38
N ALA A 307 -26.54 12.86 -8.66
CA ALA A 307 -25.85 13.57 -7.59
C ALA A 307 -25.20 14.87 -8.11
N TRP A 308 -24.54 14.81 -9.28
CA TRP A 308 -24.00 16.00 -9.94
C TRP A 308 -25.09 17.03 -10.27
N ARG A 309 -26.22 16.60 -10.84
CA ARG A 309 -27.37 17.48 -11.13
C ARG A 309 -28.00 18.08 -9.87
N LEU A 310 -27.86 17.41 -8.73
CA LEU A 310 -28.30 17.88 -7.40
C LEU A 310 -27.24 18.78 -6.71
N GLY A 311 -26.10 19.03 -7.35
CA GLY A 311 -25.08 19.95 -6.87
C GLY A 311 -23.88 19.30 -6.17
N ALA A 312 -23.71 17.97 -6.23
CA ALA A 312 -22.49 17.31 -5.79
C ALA A 312 -21.32 17.68 -6.71
N GLN A 313 -20.36 18.44 -6.18
CA GLN A 313 -19.18 18.92 -6.91
C GLN A 313 -18.03 19.12 -5.94
N PHE A 314 -16.87 18.59 -6.32
CA PHE A 314 -15.64 18.69 -5.52
C PHE A 314 -15.75 18.07 -4.12
N ASP A 315 -16.48 16.95 -3.99
CA ASP A 315 -16.71 16.25 -2.72
C ASP A 315 -15.43 15.79 -2.00
N ALA A 316 -14.29 15.75 -2.70
CA ALA A 316 -12.99 15.45 -2.09
C ALA A 316 -12.44 16.60 -1.22
N TRP A 317 -12.99 17.81 -1.31
CA TRP A 317 -12.70 18.92 -0.40
C TRP A 317 -13.76 18.93 0.70
N GLY A 318 -13.34 18.74 1.95
CA GLY A 318 -14.26 18.48 3.06
C GLY A 318 -15.29 19.58 3.32
N ASP A 319 -15.02 20.83 2.93
CA ASP A 319 -15.95 21.96 2.99
C ASP A 319 -17.00 21.97 1.85
N ARG A 320 -16.86 21.07 0.87
CA ARG A 320 -17.71 20.93 -0.33
C ARG A 320 -18.46 19.60 -0.38
N PHE A 321 -18.23 18.69 0.57
CA PHE A 321 -18.87 17.38 0.59
C PHE A 321 -20.40 17.49 0.73
N ASN A 322 -21.13 17.15 -0.33
CA ASN A 322 -22.58 17.29 -0.43
C ASN A 322 -23.30 15.95 -0.23
N TRP A 323 -23.32 15.48 1.02
CA TRP A 323 -23.93 14.20 1.37
C TRP A 323 -25.42 14.10 0.99
N GLN A 324 -26.17 15.20 1.14
CA GLN A 324 -27.61 15.23 0.85
C GLN A 324 -27.90 14.96 -0.63
N ALA A 325 -27.09 15.50 -1.55
CA ALA A 325 -27.22 15.22 -2.98
C ALA A 325 -27.02 13.74 -3.30
N TRP A 326 -26.06 13.06 -2.65
CA TRP A 326 -25.86 11.63 -2.81
C TRP A 326 -27.02 10.81 -2.24
N GLN A 327 -27.51 11.12 -1.04
CA GLN A 327 -28.69 10.45 -0.47
C GLN A 327 -29.90 10.55 -1.39
N GLN A 328 -30.21 11.76 -1.87
CA GLN A 328 -31.33 11.99 -2.77
C GLN A 328 -31.13 11.29 -4.13
N ALA A 329 -29.91 11.23 -4.65
CA ALA A 329 -29.63 10.51 -5.90
C ALA A 329 -29.92 9.01 -5.81
N PHE A 330 -29.59 8.36 -4.69
CA PHE A 330 -29.95 6.95 -4.47
C PHE A 330 -31.46 6.76 -4.35
N VAL A 331 -32.16 7.63 -3.62
CA VAL A 331 -33.63 7.62 -3.55
C VAL A 331 -34.26 7.76 -4.93
N ASP A 332 -33.84 8.75 -5.73
CA ASP A 332 -34.41 9.04 -7.04
C ASP A 332 -34.16 7.93 -8.07
N THR A 333 -33.09 7.16 -7.91
CA THR A 333 -32.74 6.04 -8.80
C THR A 333 -33.24 4.69 -8.30
N GLY A 334 -33.83 4.63 -7.10
CA GLY A 334 -34.31 3.39 -6.49
C GLY A 334 -33.19 2.39 -6.17
N LEU A 335 -31.99 2.88 -5.89
CA LEU A 335 -30.84 2.07 -5.49
C LEU A 335 -30.53 2.25 -4.00
N ASP A 336 -29.76 1.32 -3.45
CA ASP A 336 -29.35 1.34 -2.05
C ASP A 336 -27.81 1.38 -1.93
N MET A 337 -27.30 2.34 -1.16
CA MET A 337 -25.87 2.50 -0.89
C MET A 337 -25.28 1.26 -0.19
N ASP A 338 -26.01 0.70 0.78
CA ASP A 338 -25.54 -0.40 1.61
C ASP A 338 -25.52 -1.71 0.82
N TRP A 339 -26.41 -1.88 -0.16
CA TRP A 339 -26.31 -2.98 -1.13
C TRP A 339 -24.97 -2.99 -1.87
N TYR A 340 -24.40 -1.84 -2.22
CA TYR A 340 -23.08 -1.79 -2.87
C TYR A 340 -21.93 -1.94 -1.87
N ALA A 341 -22.09 -1.38 -0.66
CA ALA A 341 -21.00 -1.20 0.29
C ALA A 341 -20.92 -2.23 1.43
N ARG A 342 -22.05 -2.63 2.02
CA ARG A 342 -22.07 -3.36 3.30
C ARG A 342 -22.55 -4.79 3.21
N ARG A 343 -23.06 -5.24 2.06
CA ARG A 343 -23.36 -6.66 1.90
C ARG A 343 -22.09 -7.50 1.80
N GLU A 344 -22.13 -8.66 2.43
CA GLU A 344 -21.17 -9.72 2.17
C GLU A 344 -21.33 -10.24 0.73
N ARG A 345 -20.22 -10.54 0.06
CA ARG A 345 -20.22 -11.08 -1.31
C ARG A 345 -19.67 -12.48 -1.28
N ALA A 346 -20.40 -13.44 -1.87
CA ALA A 346 -19.89 -14.80 -1.99
C ALA A 346 -18.67 -14.82 -2.92
N VAL A 347 -17.69 -15.69 -2.64
CA VAL A 347 -16.51 -15.86 -3.52
C VAL A 347 -16.87 -16.34 -4.93
N THR A 348 -18.03 -17.00 -5.05
CA THR A 348 -18.62 -17.48 -6.30
C THR A 348 -19.47 -16.43 -7.04
N GLU A 349 -19.73 -15.27 -6.43
CA GLU A 349 -20.48 -14.19 -7.07
C GLU A 349 -19.74 -13.65 -8.30
N THR A 350 -20.48 -13.39 -9.37
CA THR A 350 -20.00 -12.62 -10.52
C THR A 350 -19.94 -11.14 -10.13
N LEU A 351 -18.72 -10.61 -10.03
CA LEU A 351 -18.47 -9.23 -9.61
C LEU A 351 -18.53 -8.28 -10.81
N PRO A 352 -18.94 -7.01 -10.62
CA PRO A 352 -19.00 -6.03 -11.72
C PRO A 352 -17.68 -5.82 -12.47
N TRP A 353 -16.55 -6.11 -11.83
CA TRP A 353 -15.20 -5.97 -12.38
C TRP A 353 -14.55 -7.31 -12.79
N ASP A 354 -15.27 -8.43 -12.78
CA ASP A 354 -14.70 -9.75 -13.16
C ASP A 354 -14.28 -9.80 -14.64
N HIS A 355 -14.89 -8.96 -15.49
CA HIS A 355 -14.48 -8.78 -16.89
C HIS A 355 -13.17 -7.97 -17.06
N LEU A 356 -12.54 -7.52 -15.97
CA LEU A 356 -11.28 -6.77 -15.98
C LEU A 356 -10.14 -7.61 -15.39
N SER A 357 -9.19 -8.01 -16.22
CA SER A 357 -7.99 -8.74 -15.77
C SER A 357 -6.82 -7.79 -15.49
N VAL A 358 -6.38 -7.75 -14.24
CA VAL A 358 -5.11 -7.11 -13.85
C VAL A 358 -3.93 -8.07 -13.83
N GLY A 359 -4.05 -9.25 -14.45
CA GLY A 359 -2.98 -10.26 -14.43
C GLY A 359 -3.00 -11.18 -13.22
N VAL A 360 -3.53 -10.72 -12.09
CA VAL A 360 -3.74 -11.53 -10.89
C VAL A 360 -5.01 -12.36 -11.06
N LYS A 361 -4.91 -13.66 -10.78
CA LYS A 361 -6.02 -14.62 -10.87
C LYS A 361 -7.00 -14.47 -9.71
N LYS A 362 -8.30 -14.66 -9.97
CA LYS A 362 -9.35 -14.59 -8.93
C LYS A 362 -9.12 -15.67 -7.86
N GLU A 363 -8.65 -16.86 -8.26
CA GLU A 363 -8.32 -17.97 -7.35
C GLU A 363 -7.21 -17.61 -6.36
N PHE A 364 -6.21 -16.83 -6.80
CA PHE A 364 -5.17 -16.33 -5.91
C PHE A 364 -5.74 -15.36 -4.88
N LEU A 365 -6.63 -14.46 -5.29
CA LEU A 365 -7.30 -13.53 -4.38
C LEU A 365 -8.18 -14.28 -3.36
N ILE A 366 -8.89 -15.34 -3.78
CA ILE A 366 -9.69 -16.19 -2.90
C ILE A 366 -8.79 -16.90 -1.88
N ALA A 367 -7.66 -17.47 -2.31
CA ALA A 367 -6.71 -18.10 -1.40
C ALA A 367 -6.18 -17.11 -0.35
N GLU A 368 -5.79 -15.90 -0.76
CA GLU A 368 -5.35 -14.87 0.17
C GLU A 368 -6.47 -14.40 1.12
N TYR A 369 -7.72 -14.36 0.65
CA TYR A 369 -8.86 -14.09 1.52
C TYR A 369 -9.01 -15.18 2.59
N GLN A 370 -8.91 -16.46 2.21
CA GLN A 370 -8.97 -17.58 3.15
C GLN A 370 -7.80 -17.56 4.14
N HIS A 371 -6.59 -17.22 3.69
CA HIS A 371 -5.43 -17.04 4.58
C HIS A 371 -5.68 -15.95 5.63
N SER A 372 -6.34 -14.86 5.26
CA SER A 372 -6.67 -13.80 6.22
C SER A 372 -7.57 -14.29 7.36
N LEU A 373 -8.57 -15.13 7.04
CA LEU A 373 -9.50 -15.68 8.03
C LEU A 373 -8.83 -16.69 8.98
N GLN A 374 -7.67 -17.21 8.59
CA GLN A 374 -6.88 -18.18 9.35
C GLN A 374 -5.69 -17.51 10.07
N GLY A 375 -5.54 -16.18 9.97
CA GLY A 375 -4.35 -15.49 10.48
C GLY A 375 -3.05 -15.97 9.82
N ALA A 376 -3.12 -16.51 8.61
CA ALA A 376 -1.99 -17.06 7.88
C ALA A 376 -1.25 -15.93 7.15
N VAL A 377 0.08 -15.92 7.26
CA VAL A 377 0.93 -14.89 6.65
C VAL A 377 1.71 -15.47 5.49
N VAL A 378 1.78 -14.72 4.39
CA VAL A 378 2.50 -15.11 3.18
C VAL A 378 3.65 -14.13 2.94
N ASP A 379 4.80 -14.67 2.51
CA ASP A 379 6.05 -13.92 2.35
C ASP A 379 6.03 -12.94 1.17
N ASP A 380 7.08 -12.12 1.07
CA ASP A 380 7.38 -11.34 -0.12
C ASP A 380 7.60 -12.27 -1.34
N CYS A 381 6.88 -11.99 -2.41
CA CYS A 381 6.93 -12.82 -3.61
C CYS A 381 8.19 -12.64 -4.47
N ARG A 382 9.15 -11.79 -4.08
CA ARG A 382 10.46 -11.65 -4.73
C ARG A 382 11.33 -12.89 -4.52
N ASP A 383 11.28 -13.43 -3.31
CA ASP A 383 12.07 -14.59 -2.93
C ASP A 383 11.38 -15.90 -3.29
N HIS A 384 10.04 -15.90 -3.40
CA HIS A 384 9.25 -17.08 -3.71
C HIS A 384 8.01 -16.79 -4.57
N CYS A 385 7.73 -17.63 -5.56
CA CYS A 385 6.56 -17.43 -6.41
C CYS A 385 5.30 -18.13 -5.89
N PHE A 386 4.29 -17.35 -5.53
CA PHE A 386 2.98 -17.84 -5.09
C PHE A 386 1.94 -17.99 -6.21
N SER A 387 2.39 -18.13 -7.46
CA SER A 387 1.52 -18.43 -8.61
C SER A 387 0.34 -17.47 -8.83
N CYS A 388 0.49 -16.17 -8.50
CA CYS A 388 -0.59 -15.19 -8.60
C CYS A 388 -1.14 -14.96 -10.03
N GLY A 389 -0.46 -15.44 -11.07
CA GLY A 389 -0.89 -15.36 -12.47
C GLY A 389 -0.07 -14.41 -13.35
N ILE A 390 0.62 -13.44 -12.75
CA ILE A 390 1.35 -12.37 -13.47
C ILE A 390 2.36 -12.93 -14.48
N ILE A 391 3.20 -13.87 -14.07
CA ILE A 391 4.24 -14.45 -14.92
C ILE A 391 3.64 -15.20 -16.13
N THR A 392 2.51 -15.88 -15.92
CA THR A 392 1.81 -16.59 -16.99
C THR A 392 1.12 -15.60 -17.94
N GLN A 393 0.43 -14.59 -17.40
CA GLN A 393 -0.35 -13.64 -18.19
C GLN A 393 0.52 -12.65 -18.99
N PHE A 394 1.72 -12.35 -18.51
CA PHE A 394 2.65 -11.40 -19.14
C PHE A 394 4.00 -12.05 -19.50
N ARG A 395 3.98 -13.33 -19.88
CA ARG A 395 5.17 -14.11 -20.22
C ARG A 395 5.98 -13.45 -21.34
N ASP A 396 5.30 -12.96 -22.37
CA ASP A 396 5.97 -12.44 -23.57
C ASP A 396 6.58 -11.06 -23.30
N GLN A 397 5.88 -10.20 -22.55
CA GLN A 397 6.44 -8.93 -22.04
C GLN A 397 7.65 -9.18 -21.15
N ARG A 398 7.59 -10.18 -20.26
CA ARG A 398 8.73 -10.52 -19.42
C ARG A 398 9.95 -10.92 -20.27
N ARG A 399 9.75 -11.74 -21.31
CA ARG A 399 10.82 -12.14 -22.23
C ARG A 399 11.40 -10.95 -22.99
N GLU A 400 10.55 -10.04 -23.45
CA GLU A 400 10.97 -8.79 -24.09
C GLU A 400 11.84 -7.95 -23.14
N ALA A 401 11.42 -7.76 -21.89
CA ALA A 401 12.21 -7.04 -20.89
C ALA A 401 13.59 -7.68 -20.66
N GLN A 402 13.66 -9.01 -20.60
CA GLN A 402 14.92 -9.75 -20.44
C GLN A 402 15.85 -9.57 -21.65
N GLN A 403 15.31 -9.43 -22.86
CA GLN A 403 16.11 -9.15 -24.06
C GLN A 403 16.67 -7.73 -24.07
N VAL A 404 15.92 -6.76 -23.55
CA VAL A 404 16.31 -5.34 -23.54
C VAL A 404 17.30 -5.03 -22.41
N LEU A 405 17.04 -5.52 -21.19
CA LEU A 405 17.80 -5.16 -19.98
C LEU A 405 18.76 -6.26 -19.50
N GLY A 406 18.67 -7.47 -20.07
CA GLY A 406 19.37 -8.64 -19.53
C GLY A 406 18.76 -9.17 -18.22
N GLY A 407 19.32 -10.26 -17.70
CA GLY A 407 18.92 -10.82 -16.40
C GLY A 407 17.44 -11.19 -16.29
N ASP A 408 16.75 -10.70 -15.25
CA ASP A 408 15.32 -10.87 -15.02
C ASP A 408 14.46 -9.78 -15.67
N GLY A 409 15.06 -8.88 -16.44
CA GLY A 409 14.39 -7.74 -17.07
C GLY A 409 14.03 -6.62 -16.08
N SER A 410 14.69 -6.56 -14.92
CA SER A 410 14.38 -5.66 -13.80
C SER A 410 12.98 -5.88 -13.21
N TRP A 411 12.38 -7.05 -13.48
CA TRP A 411 11.12 -7.45 -12.87
C TRP A 411 11.38 -8.08 -11.52
N GLY A 412 10.75 -7.57 -10.47
CA GLY A 412 10.84 -8.14 -9.11
C GLY A 412 10.15 -9.50 -8.95
N CYS A 413 9.72 -10.16 -10.02
CA CYS A 413 9.23 -11.53 -9.96
C CYS A 413 10.43 -12.50 -10.06
N PRO A 414 10.50 -13.56 -9.25
CA PRO A 414 11.62 -14.50 -9.26
C PRO A 414 11.84 -15.12 -10.65
N ALA A 415 13.08 -15.45 -10.98
CA ALA A 415 13.45 -16.03 -12.26
C ALA A 415 12.90 -17.46 -12.44
N PHE A 416 12.56 -17.82 -13.68
CA PHE A 416 12.22 -19.19 -14.08
C PHE A 416 13.05 -19.55 -15.31
N GLY A 417 13.82 -20.64 -15.26
CA GLY A 417 14.71 -21.05 -16.34
C GLY A 417 15.35 -22.41 -16.09
N ARG A 418 16.05 -22.96 -17.10
CA ARG A 418 16.83 -24.20 -16.93
C ARG A 418 18.04 -24.01 -16.02
N ASP A 419 18.61 -22.81 -16.02
CA ASP A 419 19.86 -22.48 -15.30
C ASP A 419 19.65 -21.65 -14.02
N ALA A 420 18.39 -21.26 -13.72
CA ALA A 420 18.04 -20.62 -12.46
C ALA A 420 17.75 -21.68 -11.40
N GLU A 421 18.19 -21.46 -10.16
CA GLU A 421 17.85 -22.31 -9.02
C GLU A 421 16.31 -22.39 -8.94
N ARG A 422 15.77 -23.57 -9.27
CA ARG A 422 14.32 -23.76 -9.37
C ARG A 422 13.71 -23.67 -7.99
N GLN A 423 13.21 -22.49 -7.67
CA GLN A 423 12.26 -22.29 -6.57
C GLN A 423 11.09 -23.26 -6.76
N PRO A 424 10.72 -24.05 -5.73
CA PRO A 424 9.55 -24.90 -5.82
C PRO A 424 8.34 -24.01 -6.05
N VAL A 425 7.71 -24.08 -7.23
CA VAL A 425 6.44 -23.41 -7.45
C VAL A 425 5.40 -24.20 -6.70
N SER A 426 5.01 -23.73 -5.51
CA SER A 426 3.91 -24.37 -4.81
C SER A 426 2.60 -24.02 -5.53
N PRO A 427 1.78 -25.03 -5.90
CA PRO A 427 0.44 -24.79 -6.44
C PRO A 427 -0.50 -24.18 -5.39
N VAL A 428 -0.16 -24.33 -4.11
CA VAL A 428 -0.86 -23.72 -2.96
C VAL A 428 0.13 -22.78 -2.27
N PRO A 429 -0.14 -21.47 -2.12
CA PRO A 429 0.75 -20.61 -1.37
C PRO A 429 0.94 -21.20 0.03
N VAL A 430 2.18 -21.52 0.39
CA VAL A 430 2.47 -22.09 1.72
C VAL A 430 2.62 -20.92 2.67
N PRO A 431 1.80 -20.81 3.72
CA PRO A 431 1.95 -19.74 4.70
C PRO A 431 3.29 -19.85 5.42
N LEU A 432 3.94 -18.70 5.63
CA LEU A 432 5.14 -18.57 6.45
C LEU A 432 4.88 -19.03 7.87
N TYR A 433 3.81 -18.54 8.47
CA TYR A 433 3.35 -18.92 9.80
C TYR A 433 1.83 -18.72 9.89
N PHE A 434 1.22 -19.33 10.90
CA PHE A 434 -0.15 -19.06 11.29
C PHE A 434 -0.13 -18.32 12.62
N ASN A 435 -1.05 -17.37 12.78
CA ASN A 435 -1.25 -16.73 14.06
C ASN A 435 -1.90 -17.73 15.04
N ASP A 436 -1.21 -18.05 16.14
CA ASP A 436 -1.67 -19.03 17.13
C ASP A 436 -3.01 -18.63 17.80
N GLU A 437 -3.32 -17.34 17.90
CA GLU A 437 -4.61 -16.87 18.43
C GLU A 437 -5.77 -17.17 17.47
N MET A 438 -5.51 -17.24 16.16
CA MET A 438 -6.52 -17.46 15.13
C MET A 438 -6.58 -18.90 14.63
N SER A 439 -5.47 -19.64 14.64
CA SER A 439 -5.37 -20.99 14.10
C SER A 439 -4.33 -21.83 14.86
N PRO A 440 -4.56 -22.12 16.14
CA PRO A 440 -3.59 -22.82 17.01
C PRO A 440 -3.25 -24.24 16.54
N ASP A 441 -4.15 -24.88 15.80
CA ASP A 441 -3.97 -26.25 15.29
C ASP A 441 -3.26 -26.30 13.92
N ARG A 442 -2.81 -25.15 13.39
CA ARG A 442 -2.16 -25.07 12.07
C ARG A 442 -0.69 -24.69 12.21
N GLN A 443 0.14 -25.26 11.34
CA GLN A 443 1.57 -24.98 11.29
C GLN A 443 1.95 -24.39 9.93
N GLY A 444 2.75 -23.33 9.94
CA GLY A 444 3.34 -22.75 8.73
C GLY A 444 4.74 -23.32 8.48
N GLN A 445 5.48 -22.69 7.57
CA GLN A 445 6.89 -23.05 7.34
C GLN A 445 7.79 -22.76 8.55
N PHE A 446 7.44 -21.73 9.32
CA PHE A 446 8.10 -21.30 10.53
C PHE A 446 7.14 -21.40 11.71
N ALA A 447 7.70 -21.69 12.89
CA ALA A 447 6.95 -21.81 14.14
C ALA A 447 6.58 -20.45 14.74
N GLU A 448 7.29 -19.38 14.34
CA GLU A 448 7.08 -18.04 14.87
C GLU A 448 7.08 -17.01 13.75
N ARG A 449 6.62 -15.81 14.09
CA ARG A 449 6.56 -14.70 13.16
C ARG A 449 7.95 -14.29 12.69
N VAL A 450 8.11 -14.21 11.37
CA VAL A 450 9.33 -13.72 10.71
C VAL A 450 9.05 -12.48 9.85
N PRO A 451 9.98 -11.53 9.76
CA PRO A 451 9.84 -10.38 8.85
C PRO A 451 9.72 -10.83 7.39
N GLN A 452 8.85 -10.16 6.60
CA GLN A 452 8.64 -10.42 5.17
C GLN A 452 9.88 -10.20 4.27
N ARG A 453 10.99 -9.70 4.80
CA ARG A 453 12.27 -9.70 4.09
C ARG A 453 13.29 -10.33 5.01
N ARG A 454 13.62 -11.58 4.76
CA ARG A 454 14.83 -12.19 5.33
C ARG A 454 16.03 -11.50 4.68
N HIS A 455 16.93 -10.94 5.47
CA HIS A 455 18.04 -10.12 5.01
C HIS A 455 18.79 -10.69 3.78
N ARG A 456 18.70 -9.97 2.66
CA ARG A 456 19.85 -9.65 1.80
C ARG A 456 20.20 -8.18 1.98
N LEU A 457 20.53 -7.78 3.21
CA LEU A 457 21.42 -6.64 3.43
C LEU A 457 22.78 -7.27 3.68
N ILE A 458 23.65 -7.23 2.67
CA ILE A 458 25.08 -7.53 2.71
C ILE A 458 25.45 -8.78 3.52
N SER A 459 25.78 -9.87 2.83
CA SER A 459 26.36 -11.09 3.42
C SER A 459 27.20 -10.82 4.67
N ALA A 460 26.70 -11.20 5.84
CA ALA A 460 27.46 -11.25 7.08
C ALA A 460 28.49 -12.42 7.10
N GLU A 461 29.02 -12.77 5.93
CA GLU A 461 30.04 -13.80 5.71
C GLU A 461 31.39 -13.22 5.23
N LYS A 462 31.60 -11.90 5.34
CA LYS A 462 32.89 -11.25 4.99
C LYS A 462 33.51 -10.37 6.08
N VAL A 463 33.25 -10.65 7.35
CA VAL A 463 33.94 -9.99 8.49
C VAL A 463 34.77 -10.96 9.34
N LEU A 464 34.91 -12.22 8.91
CA LEU A 464 35.88 -13.16 9.50
C LEU A 464 36.82 -13.68 8.43
N GLU A 465 37.65 -12.78 7.88
CA GLU A 465 38.94 -13.09 7.24
C GLU A 465 39.61 -11.76 6.82
N ARG A 466 40.22 -11.08 7.78
CA ARG A 466 41.44 -10.27 7.66
C ARG A 466 41.91 -9.74 9.00
#